data_AF-A0A4U1MLE5-F1
#
_entry.id   AF-A0A4U1MLE5-F1
#
_cell.length_a   1.000
_cell.length_b   1.000
_cell.length_c   1.000
_cell.angle_alpha   90.00
_cell.angle_beta   90.00
_cell.angle_gamma   90.00
#
_symmetry.space_group_name_H-M   'P 1'
#
loop_
_entity.id
_entity.type
_entity.pdbx_description
1 polymer ?
#
loop_
_entity_poly.entity_id
_entity_poly.type
_entity_poly.pdbx_seq_one_letter_code
_entity_poly.pdbx_strand_id
1 'polypeptide(L)'
;MSKEYILKLSKATLALQGLWLLMFLTNILGMIGSYNETLQDLIWLLIPTSALLIGVISLSKQVTTTIALLNIVSSVFILLSWVVISGIDKM
;
A
#
# COMPACT_ATOMS: atom_id res chain seq x y z
N MET A 1 -13.20 -11.51 14.52
CA MET A 1 -12.03 -11.69 13.61
C MET A 1 -10.93 -12.41 14.38
N SER A 2 -10.62 -13.64 14.00
CA SER A 2 -9.60 -14.46 14.68
C SER A 2 -8.18 -13.94 14.38
N LYS A 3 -7.21 -14.25 15.24
CA LYS A 3 -5.79 -13.88 15.03
C LYS A 3 -5.24 -14.45 13.72
N GLU A 4 -5.66 -15.66 13.36
CA GLU A 4 -5.27 -16.31 12.11
C GLU A 4 -5.78 -15.58 10.86
N TYR A 5 -7.00 -15.04 10.92
CA TYR A 5 -7.56 -14.24 9.83
C TYR A 5 -6.78 -12.95 9.63
N ILE A 6 -6.43 -12.26 10.72
CA ILE A 6 -5.64 -11.01 10.69
C ILE A 6 -4.24 -11.27 10.08
N LEU A 7 -3.63 -12.40 10.42
CA LEU A 7 -2.34 -12.80 9.86
C LEU A 7 -2.41 -13.09 8.35
N LYS A 8 -3.43 -13.85 7.92
CA LYS A 8 -3.67 -14.12 6.48
C LYS A 8 -3.90 -12.83 5.70
N LEU A 9 -4.71 -11.94 6.26
CA LEU A 9 -5.00 -10.63 5.65
C LEU A 9 -3.74 -9.76 5.57
N SER A 10 -2.94 -9.72 6.63
CA SER A 10 -1.67 -8.97 6.67
C SER A 10 -0.66 -9.47 5.63
N LYS A 11 -0.62 -10.78 5.36
CA LYS A 11 0.21 -11.34 4.29
C LYS A 11 -0.29 -10.93 2.90
N ALA A 12 -1.61 -10.97 2.70
CA ALA A 12 -2.23 -10.57 1.44
C ALA A 12 -2.00 -9.09 1.12
N THR A 13 -2.15 -8.20 2.11
CA THR A 13 -1.89 -6.77 1.92
C THR A 13 -0.43 -6.48 1.61
N LEU A 14 0.50 -7.22 2.24
CA LEU A 14 1.93 -7.05 1.99
C LEU A 14 2.30 -7.48 0.56
N ALA A 15 1.69 -8.56 0.05
CA ALA A 15 1.83 -8.96 -1.35
C ALA A 15 1.26 -7.91 -2.32
N LEU A 16 0.09 -7.34 -1.99
CA LEU A 16 -0.52 -6.27 -2.78
C LEU A 16 0.35 -5.00 -2.78
N GLN A 17 0.97 -4.64 -1.66
CA GLN A 17 1.93 -3.53 -1.61
C GLN A 17 3.18 -3.80 -2.46
N GLY A 18 3.66 -5.05 -2.50
CA GLY A 18 4.76 -5.44 -3.38
C GLY A 18 4.40 -5.28 -4.86
N LEU A 19 3.21 -5.75 -5.25
CA LEU A 19 2.67 -5.54 -6.60
C LEU A 19 2.47 -4.05 -6.91
N TRP A 20 1.97 -3.28 -5.95
CA TRP A 20 1.82 -1.83 -6.06
C TRP A 20 3.17 -1.18 -6.38
N LEU A 21 4.23 -1.53 -5.64
CA LEU A 21 5.57 -0.96 -5.82
C LEU A 21 6.14 -1.28 -7.20
N LEU A 22 5.92 -2.51 -7.68
CA LEU A 22 6.28 -2.92 -9.04
C LEU A 22 5.55 -2.09 -10.10
N MET A 23 4.23 -1.97 -9.98
CA MET A 23 3.40 -1.18 -10.92
C MET A 23 3.72 0.32 -10.87
N PHE A 24 4.02 0.84 -9.69
CA PHE A 24 4.42 2.22 -9.48
C PHE A 24 5.75 2.53 -10.19
N LEU A 25 6.75 1.66 -10.02
CA LEU A 25 8.04 1.81 -10.68
C LEU A 25 7.92 1.70 -12.21
N THR A 26 7.15 0.74 -12.72
CA THR A 26 6.96 0.61 -14.16
C THR A 26 6.18 1.77 -14.77
N ASN A 27 5.26 2.39 -14.00
CA ASN A 27 4.58 3.62 -14.41
C ASN A 27 5.55 4.82 -14.44
N ILE A 28 6.41 4.99 -13.43
CA ILE A 28 7.43 6.06 -13.42
C ILE A 28 8.41 5.91 -14.58
N LEU A 29 8.81 4.68 -14.92
CA LEU A 29 9.70 4.39 -16.04
C LEU A 29 9.00 4.53 -17.42
N GLY A 30 7.72 4.88 -17.46
CA GLY A 30 6.94 5.04 -18.68
C GLY A 30 6.68 3.73 -19.43
N MET A 31 6.88 2.57 -18.79
CA MET A 31 6.62 1.25 -19.39
C MET A 31 5.13 0.89 -19.39
N ILE A 32 4.37 1.43 -18.44
CA ILE A 32 2.92 1.28 -18.36
C ILE A 32 2.31 2.68 -18.40
N GLY A 33 1.52 2.96 -19.42
CA GLY A 33 0.70 4.18 -19.50
C GLY A 33 -0.63 3.98 -18.76
N SER A 34 -1.15 5.07 -18.18
CA SER A 34 -2.48 5.04 -17.58
C SER A 34 -3.54 4.99 -18.69
N TYR A 35 -4.44 4.01 -18.63
CA TYR A 35 -5.66 4.03 -19.47
C TYR A 35 -6.71 5.00 -18.89
N ASN A 36 -6.70 5.18 -17.56
CA ASN A 36 -7.57 6.09 -16.83
C ASN A 36 -6.83 6.57 -15.57
N GLU A 37 -6.39 7.82 -15.60
CA GLU A 37 -5.63 8.47 -14.53
C GLU A 37 -6.38 8.45 -13.18
N THR A 38 -7.69 8.69 -13.20
CA THR A 38 -8.51 8.73 -11.97
C THR A 38 -8.62 7.36 -11.30
N LEU A 39 -8.80 6.29 -12.10
CA LEU A 39 -8.86 4.93 -11.57
C LEU A 39 -7.50 4.51 -11.00
N GLN A 40 -6.42 4.89 -11.69
CA GLN A 40 -5.07 4.64 -11.25
C GLN A 40 -4.78 5.32 -9.92
N ASP A 41 -5.07 6.62 -9.79
CA ASP A 41 -4.91 7.36 -8.53
C ASP A 41 -5.69 6.73 -7.37
N LEU A 42 -6.93 6.30 -7.63
CA LEU A 42 -7.75 5.61 -6.64
C LEU A 42 -7.11 4.30 -6.17
N ILE A 43 -6.65 3.45 -7.09
CA ILE A 43 -5.95 2.20 -6.77
C ILE A 43 -4.65 2.51 -6.03
N TRP A 44 -3.96 3.57 -6.46
CA TRP A 44 -2.69 3.97 -5.91
C TRP A 44 -2.81 4.41 -4.45
N LEU A 45 -3.93 5.02 -4.08
CA LEU A 45 -4.24 5.40 -2.70
C LEU A 45 -4.86 4.23 -1.89
N LEU A 46 -5.81 3.49 -2.45
CA LEU A 46 -6.61 2.47 -1.73
C LEU A 46 -5.76 1.34 -1.14
N ILE A 47 -4.79 0.83 -1.89
CA ILE A 47 -3.95 -0.29 -1.47
C ILE A 47 -3.11 0.06 -0.23
N PRO A 48 -2.30 1.13 -0.22
CA PRO A 48 -1.54 1.48 0.97
C PRO A 48 -2.42 1.95 2.13
N THR A 49 -3.54 2.65 1.87
CA THR A 49 -4.46 3.05 2.96
C THR A 49 -5.12 1.85 3.64
N SER A 50 -5.59 0.86 2.88
CA SER A 50 -6.21 -0.35 3.45
C SER A 50 -5.20 -1.20 4.21
N ALA A 51 -3.96 -1.32 3.71
CA ALA A 51 -2.88 -2.02 4.40
C ALA A 51 -2.48 -1.33 5.71
N LEU A 52 -2.47 0.01 5.74
CA LEU A 52 -2.23 0.78 6.96
C LEU A 52 -3.32 0.53 8.01
N LEU A 53 -4.60 0.55 7.61
CA LEU A 53 -5.72 0.24 8.51
C LEU A 53 -5.61 -1.18 9.09
N ILE A 54 -5.27 -2.16 8.26
CA ILE A 54 -5.10 -3.56 8.70
C ILE A 54 -3.91 -3.68 9.67
N GLY A 55 -2.82 -2.96 9.43
CA GLY A 55 -1.69 -2.85 10.35
C GLY A 55 -2.10 -2.27 11.72
N VAL A 56 -2.84 -1.15 11.73
CA VAL A 56 -3.32 -0.50 12.96
C VAL A 56 -4.28 -1.41 13.75
N ILE A 57 -5.19 -2.10 13.06
CA ILE A 57 -6.10 -3.08 13.67
C ILE A 57 -5.31 -4.24 14.30
N SER A 58 -4.24 -4.68 13.64
CA SER A 58 -3.37 -5.76 14.15
C SER A 58 -2.66 -5.35 15.45
N LEU A 59 -2.15 -4.12 15.52
CA LEU A 59 -1.56 -3.55 16.74
C LEU A 59 -2.60 -3.44 17.87
N SER A 60 -3.78 -2.93 17.56
CA SER A 60 -4.87 -2.74 18.54
C SER A 60 -5.33 -4.06 19.15
N LYS A 61 -5.21 -5.17 18.42
CA LYS A 61 -5.56 -6.52 18.89
C LYS A 61 -4.38 -7.29 19.49
N GLN A 62 -3.25 -6.64 19.72
CA GLN A 62 -2.01 -7.26 20.23
C GLN A 62 -1.56 -8.46 19.37
N VAL A 63 -1.90 -8.46 18.08
CA VAL A 63 -1.38 -9.42 17.10
C VAL A 63 -0.17 -8.79 16.44
N THR A 64 0.80 -8.40 17.28
CA THR A 64 2.01 -7.71 16.84
C THR A 64 2.91 -8.75 16.18
N THR A 65 2.96 -8.71 14.86
CA THR A 65 3.83 -9.56 14.05
C THR A 65 4.75 -8.67 13.22
N THR A 66 5.93 -9.18 12.88
CA THR A 66 6.87 -8.49 11.96
C THR A 66 6.16 -8.08 10.67
N ILE A 67 5.20 -8.89 10.21
CA ILE A 67 4.37 -8.63 9.02
C ILE A 67 3.48 -7.40 9.20
N ALA A 68 2.83 -7.24 10.35
CA ALA A 68 1.98 -6.09 10.62
C ALA A 68 2.79 -4.79 10.70
N LEU A 69 3.99 -4.84 11.30
CA LEU A 69 4.91 -3.70 11.34
C LEU A 69 5.41 -3.33 9.93
N LEU A 70 5.81 -4.32 9.13
CA LEU A 70 6.20 -4.11 7.73
C LEU A 70 5.07 -3.46 6.92
N ASN A 71 3.82 -3.94 7.06
CA ASN A 71 2.67 -3.33 6.40
C ASN A 71 2.53 -1.84 6.72
N ILE A 72 2.72 -1.44 7.98
CA ILE A 72 2.61 -0.04 8.39
C ILE A 72 3.75 0.78 7.77
N VAL A 73 5.00 0.34 7.95
CA VAL A 73 6.18 1.06 7.43
C VAL A 73 6.11 1.20 5.91
N SER A 74 5.81 0.11 5.20
CA SER A 74 5.66 0.10 3.75
C SER A 74 4.48 0.96 3.30
N SER A 75 3.33 0.95 3.99
CA SER A 75 2.20 1.83 3.66
C SER A 75 2.59 3.30 3.75
N VAL A 76 3.26 3.70 4.83
CA VAL A 76 3.68 5.09 5.05
C VAL A 76 4.68 5.51 3.97
N PHE A 77 5.67 4.67 3.67
CA PHE A 77 6.64 4.94 2.62
C PHE A 77 5.98 5.10 1.24
N ILE A 78 5.04 4.21 0.91
CA ILE A 78 4.27 4.27 -0.34
C ILE A 78 3.47 5.56 -0.43
N LEU A 79 2.72 5.93 0.62
CA LEU A 79 1.91 7.15 0.64
C LEU A 79 2.77 8.40 0.50
N LEU A 80 3.93 8.45 1.16
CA LEU A 80 4.87 9.55 1.02
C LEU A 80 5.43 9.64 -0.41
N SER A 81 5.83 8.51 -0.98
CA SER A 81 6.33 8.44 -2.35
C SER A 81 5.28 8.91 -3.36
N TRP A 82 4.02 8.51 -3.14
CA TRP A 82 2.88 8.95 -3.93
C TRP A 82 2.68 10.47 -3.81
N VAL A 83 2.59 11.03 -2.60
CA VAL A 83 2.41 12.48 -2.38
C VAL A 83 3.53 13.30 -3.05
N VAL A 84 4.79 12.85 -2.92
CA VAL A 84 5.93 13.53 -3.54
C VAL A 84 5.78 13.56 -5.07
N ILE A 85 5.42 12.44 -5.69
CA ILE A 85 5.32 12.34 -7.16
C ILE A 85 4.07 13.07 -7.68
N SER A 86 2.91 12.86 -7.06
CA SER A 86 1.68 13.58 -7.42
C SER A 86 1.78 15.09 -7.19
N GLY A 87 2.66 15.52 -6.28
CA GLY A 87 2.97 16.92 -6.05
C GLY A 87 3.89 17.52 -7.11
N ILE A 88 4.85 16.74 -7.62
CA ILE A 88 5.74 17.15 -8.72
C ILE A 88 4.94 17.30 -10.02
N ASP A 89 4.03 16.37 -10.31
CA ASP A 89 3.27 16.35 -11.59
C ASP A 89 2.27 17.52 -11.72
N LYS A 90 1.95 18.20 -10.61
CA LYS A 90 1.03 19.36 -10.56
C LYS A 90 1.74 20.72 -10.54
N MET A 91 3.08 20.75 -10.57
CA MET A 91 3.89 21.97 -10.69
C MET A 91 4.30 22.20 -12.15
#